data_AF-A0A1B6DZD6-F1
#
_entry.id   AF-A0A1B6DZD6-F1
#
_cell.length_a   1.000
_cell.length_b   1.000
_cell.length_c   1.000
_cell.angle_alpha   90.00
_cell.angle_beta   90.00
_cell.angle_gamma   90.00
#
_symmetry.space_group_name_H-M   'P 1'
#
loop_
_entity.id
_entity.type
_entity.pdbx_description
1 polymer ?
#
loop_
_entity_poly.entity_id
_entity_poly.type
_entity_poly.pdbx_seq_one_letter_code
_entity_poly.pdbx_strand_id
1 'polypeptide(L)'
;EYPSEAPPVYQISAQSLSRQDKRDIFNRLEEEYLKHIGECVIYQWIECVRSYLQEKYENVKEDSKKNVSLTKNKKCRNLKVPITKHVPNITHGDTINDRKSFFQGHVACVKNSEDVQKYVGDCLSVD
;
A
#
# COMPACT_ATOMS: atom_id res chain seq x y z
N GLU A 1 -31.85 4.19 6.72
CA GLU A 1 -30.90 3.66 5.70
C GLU A 1 -29.80 4.65 5.32
N TYR A 2 -28.61 4.19 4.90
CA TYR A 2 -27.53 5.05 4.39
C TYR A 2 -27.96 5.80 3.12
N PRO A 3 -27.58 7.08 2.92
CA PRO A 3 -26.71 7.92 3.78
C PRO A 3 -27.42 8.70 4.89
N SER A 4 -28.76 8.66 4.95
CA SER A 4 -29.54 9.57 5.78
C SER A 4 -29.60 9.23 7.27
N GLU A 5 -29.64 7.95 7.64
CA GLU A 5 -29.93 7.54 9.03
C GLU A 5 -28.90 6.60 9.66
N ALA A 6 -27.99 6.05 8.86
CA ALA A 6 -26.95 5.13 9.34
C ALA A 6 -25.69 5.20 8.46
N PRO A 7 -24.50 4.93 9.01
CA PRO A 7 -23.27 4.83 8.22
C PRO A 7 -23.32 3.59 7.30
N PRO A 8 -22.47 3.57 6.24
CA PRO A 8 -22.28 2.36 5.45
C PRO A 8 -21.81 1.20 6.33
N VAL A 9 -22.13 -0.04 5.93
CA VAL A 9 -21.49 -1.23 6.51
C VAL A 9 -20.12 -1.42 5.88
N TYR A 10 -19.08 -1.55 6.68
CA TYR A 10 -17.70 -1.66 6.21
C TYR A 10 -16.87 -2.65 7.03
N GLN A 11 -15.82 -3.17 6.42
CA GLN A 11 -14.85 -4.05 7.05
C GLN A 11 -13.43 -3.70 6.59
N ILE A 12 -12.50 -3.60 7.54
CA ILE A 12 -11.09 -3.31 7.26
C ILE A 12 -10.23 -4.55 7.53
N SER A 13 -9.67 -5.12 6.46
CA SER A 13 -8.80 -6.30 6.50
C SER A 13 -7.44 -5.96 5.92
N ALA A 14 -6.39 -5.99 6.75
CA ALA A 14 -5.00 -5.77 6.33
C ALA A 14 -4.05 -6.55 7.25
N GLN A 15 -3.02 -7.17 6.65
CA GLN A 15 -1.97 -7.93 7.33
C GLN A 15 -0.86 -7.03 7.88
N SER A 16 -0.59 -5.91 7.20
CA SER A 16 0.42 -4.91 7.59
C SER A 16 -0.04 -3.92 8.65
N LEU A 17 -1.33 -3.97 9.03
CA LEU A 17 -1.95 -3.00 9.92
C LEU A 17 -2.19 -3.61 11.30
N SER A 18 -1.64 -2.99 12.34
CA SER A 18 -1.79 -3.43 13.74
C SER A 18 -3.24 -3.31 14.19
N ARG A 19 -3.57 -4.00 15.28
CA ARG A 19 -4.89 -3.88 15.92
C ARG A 19 -5.16 -2.44 16.38
N GLN A 20 -4.12 -1.73 16.84
CA GLN A 20 -4.27 -0.34 17.28
C GLN A 20 -4.59 0.59 16.10
N ASP A 21 -3.83 0.46 15.02
CA ASP A 21 -4.06 1.26 13.82
C ASP A 21 -5.47 1.07 13.25
N LYS A 22 -5.98 -0.18 13.24
CA LYS A 22 -7.35 -0.47 12.83
C LYS A 22 -8.34 0.32 13.67
N ARG A 23 -8.18 0.29 15.00
CA ARG A 23 -9.04 1.05 15.94
C ARG A 23 -8.97 2.55 15.67
N ASP A 24 -7.78 3.10 15.43
CA ASP A 24 -7.62 4.53 15.15
C ASP A 24 -8.34 4.93 13.85
N ILE A 25 -8.24 4.10 12.81
CA ILE A 25 -8.99 4.30 11.57
C ILE A 25 -10.50 4.21 11.82
N PHE A 26 -10.99 3.20 12.55
CA PHE A 26 -12.41 3.07 12.89
C PHE A 26 -12.93 4.33 13.59
N ASN A 27 -12.20 4.82 14.61
CA ASN A 27 -12.57 6.02 15.34
C ASN A 27 -12.63 7.25 14.43
N ARG A 28 -11.66 7.42 13.52
CA ARG A 28 -11.65 8.54 12.56
C ARG A 28 -12.81 8.46 11.56
N LEU A 29 -13.18 7.26 11.12
CA LEU A 29 -14.31 7.07 10.20
C LEU A 29 -15.65 7.38 10.87
N GLU A 30 -15.83 6.98 12.13
CA GLU A 30 -17.01 7.34 12.93
C GLU A 30 -17.10 8.86 13.15
N GLU A 31 -15.98 9.50 13.50
CA GLU A 31 -15.94 10.95 13.68
C GLU A 31 -16.28 11.70 12.37
N GLU A 32 -15.76 11.22 11.24
CA GLU A 32 -16.04 11.79 9.92
C GLU A 32 -17.51 11.61 9.52
N TYR A 33 -18.11 10.46 9.86
CA TYR A 33 -19.54 10.24 9.62
C TYR A 33 -20.42 11.19 10.43
N LEU A 34 -20.10 11.42 11.71
CA LEU A 34 -20.86 12.34 12.56
C LEU A 34 -20.85 13.79 12.04
N LYS A 35 -19.78 14.18 11.34
CA LYS A 35 -19.66 15.51 10.70
C LYS A 35 -20.48 15.64 9.43
N HIS A 36 -20.71 14.52 8.74
CA HIS A 36 -21.32 14.46 7.40
C HIS A 36 -22.56 13.57 7.37
N ILE A 37 -23.37 13.61 8.42
CA ILE A 37 -24.63 12.83 8.50
C ILE A 37 -25.58 13.30 7.39
N GLY A 38 -26.11 12.36 6.61
CA GLY A 38 -27.00 12.66 5.50
C GLY A 38 -26.30 12.86 4.16
N GLU A 39 -24.97 12.90 4.14
CA GLU A 39 -24.17 13.06 2.92
C GLU A 39 -23.49 11.74 2.51
N CYS A 40 -23.05 11.66 1.24
CA CYS A 40 -22.29 10.51 0.77
C CYS A 40 -20.84 10.60 1.26
N VAL A 41 -20.48 9.85 2.31
CA VAL A 41 -19.17 9.93 2.98
C VAL A 41 -18.11 8.98 2.44
N ILE A 42 -18.41 8.14 1.45
CA ILE A 42 -17.49 7.09 0.95
C ILE A 42 -16.15 7.68 0.48
N TYR A 43 -16.19 8.78 -0.25
CA TYR A 43 -14.96 9.42 -0.72
C TYR A 43 -14.14 9.98 0.44
N GLN A 44 -14.77 10.70 1.37
CA GLN A 44 -14.15 11.20 2.60
C GLN A 44 -13.49 10.09 3.40
N TRP A 45 -14.16 8.95 3.53
CA TRP A 45 -13.63 7.78 4.23
C TRP A 45 -12.38 7.21 3.55
N ILE A 46 -12.40 7.06 2.23
CA ILE A 46 -11.23 6.60 1.47
C ILE A 46 -10.05 7.56 1.66
N GLU A 47 -10.31 8.86 1.57
CA GLU A 47 -9.31 9.91 1.75
C GLU A 47 -8.74 9.93 3.17
N CYS A 48 -9.60 9.75 4.18
CA CYS A 48 -9.20 9.66 5.58
C CYS A 48 -8.25 8.46 5.82
N VAL A 49 -8.62 7.28 5.30
CA VAL A 49 -7.77 6.09 5.40
C VAL A 49 -6.44 6.30 4.67
N ARG A 50 -6.48 6.86 3.45
CA ARG A 50 -5.26 7.14 2.67
C ARG A 50 -4.34 8.10 3.41
N SER A 51 -4.89 9.18 3.96
CA SER A 51 -4.15 10.17 4.74
C SER A 51 -3.50 9.54 5.98
N TYR A 52 -4.24 8.73 6.73
CA TYR A 52 -3.71 8.01 7.90
C TYR A 52 -2.57 7.06 7.55
N LEU A 53 -2.72 6.26 6.49
CA LEU A 53 -1.68 5.35 6.05
C LEU A 53 -0.44 6.11 5.57
N GLN A 54 -0.64 7.19 4.82
CA GLN A 54 0.46 8.03 4.35
C GLN A 54 1.22 8.67 5.52
N GLU A 55 0.52 9.23 6.52
CA GLU A 55 1.13 9.76 7.74
C GLU A 55 1.99 8.69 8.44
N LYS A 56 1.45 7.48 8.57
CA LYS A 56 2.14 6.36 9.22
C LYS A 56 3.41 5.95 8.47
N TYR A 57 3.36 5.81 7.16
CA TYR A 57 4.51 5.35 6.36
C TYR A 57 5.50 6.46 6.00
N GLU A 58 5.11 7.73 6.03
CA GLU A 58 6.03 8.87 5.91
C GLU A 58 6.81 9.08 7.22
N ASN A 59 6.22 8.86 8.40
CA ASN A 59 6.95 8.90 9.69
C ASN A 59 8.09 7.85 9.74
N VAL A 60 7.91 6.67 9.14
CA VAL A 60 8.95 5.63 9.08
C VAL A 60 10.17 6.06 8.27
N LYS A 61 10.05 7.09 7.40
CA LYS A 61 11.18 7.62 6.62
C LYS A 61 11.97 8.72 7.35
N GLU A 62 11.42 9.31 8.42
CA GLU A 62 12.04 10.46 9.11
C GLU A 62 12.96 10.10 10.28
N ASP A 63 12.91 8.88 10.81
CA ASP A 63 13.85 8.42 11.86
C ASP A 63 15.31 8.27 11.39
N SER A 64 15.60 8.56 10.12
CA SER A 64 16.96 8.64 9.58
C SER A 64 17.47 10.05 9.30
N LYS A 65 16.69 11.14 9.46
CA LYS A 65 17.18 12.51 9.21
C LYS A 65 16.50 13.57 10.08
N LYS A 66 17.16 13.96 11.19
CA LYS A 66 16.90 15.24 11.86
C LYS A 66 17.36 16.43 10.99
N ASN A 67 16.59 17.52 11.06
CA ASN A 67 16.80 18.88 10.54
C ASN A 67 16.49 19.13 9.05
N VAL A 68 15.37 19.81 8.75
CA VAL A 68 15.29 21.25 8.39
C VAL A 68 13.84 21.63 8.04
N SER A 69 13.47 22.85 8.44
CA SER A 69 12.20 23.58 8.33
C SER A 69 11.45 23.54 6.99
N LEU A 70 10.13 23.70 7.12
CA LEU A 70 9.08 23.90 6.11
C LEU A 70 9.49 24.66 4.85
N THR A 71 9.19 24.08 3.67
CA THR A 71 8.61 24.84 2.54
C THR A 71 7.77 23.93 1.64
N LYS A 72 6.63 24.47 1.20
CA LYS A 72 5.67 23.88 0.28
C LYS A 72 6.32 23.44 -1.05
N ASN A 73 5.61 22.52 -1.72
CA ASN A 73 5.62 22.23 -3.16
C ASN A 73 6.63 21.21 -3.73
N LYS A 74 6.02 20.26 -4.45
CA LYS A 74 6.47 19.63 -5.71
C LYS A 74 7.51 18.50 -5.67
N LYS A 75 7.08 17.43 -6.36
CA LYS A 75 7.83 16.32 -6.98
C LYS A 75 8.50 15.33 -6.03
N CYS A 76 8.05 14.08 -6.15
CA CYS A 76 8.81 12.89 -5.81
C CYS A 76 10.23 13.02 -6.42
N ARG A 77 11.22 13.30 -5.57
CA ARG A 77 12.62 13.42 -5.99
C ARG A 77 13.19 12.02 -6.17
N ASN A 78 13.63 11.76 -7.41
CA ASN A 78 14.40 10.61 -7.84
C ASN A 78 15.41 10.13 -6.79
N LEU A 79 15.20 8.92 -6.27
CA LEU A 79 16.27 8.17 -5.65
C LEU A 79 17.19 7.72 -6.80
N LYS A 80 18.29 8.46 -7.01
CA LYS A 80 19.38 8.04 -7.90
C LYS A 80 20.05 6.82 -7.26
N VAL A 81 19.45 5.65 -7.48
CA VAL A 81 20.11 4.36 -7.25
C VAL A 81 21.04 4.15 -8.45
N PRO A 82 22.29 3.68 -8.25
CA PRO A 82 23.22 3.48 -9.34
C PRO A 82 22.59 2.56 -10.38
N ILE A 83 22.62 2.97 -11.65
CA ILE A 83 22.22 2.15 -12.79
C ILE A 83 23.32 1.07 -12.94
N THR A 84 23.23 0.03 -12.14
CA THR A 84 23.72 -1.28 -12.55
C THR A 84 22.58 -1.94 -13.32
N LYS A 85 22.89 -2.66 -14.40
CA LYS A 85 21.93 -3.42 -15.21
C LYS A 85 21.29 -4.50 -14.34
N HIS A 86 20.33 -4.13 -13.50
CA HIS A 86 19.79 -4.98 -12.46
C HIS A 86 18.60 -5.74 -13.05
N VAL A 87 18.81 -7.01 -13.37
CA VAL A 87 17.70 -7.98 -13.49
C VAL A 87 16.94 -7.92 -12.16
N PRO A 88 15.62 -7.72 -12.14
CA PRO A 88 14.88 -7.61 -10.88
C PRO A 88 15.13 -8.89 -10.07
N ASN A 89 15.51 -8.74 -8.79
CA ASN A 89 15.85 -9.89 -7.94
C ASN A 89 14.58 -10.74 -7.72
N ILE A 90 14.54 -11.91 -8.37
CA ILE A 90 13.42 -12.85 -8.30
C ILE A 90 13.62 -13.73 -7.07
N THR A 91 12.72 -13.61 -6.11
CA THR A 91 12.65 -14.49 -4.95
C THR A 91 11.58 -15.52 -5.20
N HIS A 92 11.95 -16.80 -5.09
CA HIS A 92 11.04 -17.92 -5.24
C HIS A 92 10.54 -18.36 -3.87
N GLY A 93 9.24 -18.65 -3.77
CA GLY A 93 8.65 -19.31 -2.62
C GLY A 93 8.86 -20.82 -2.63
N ASP A 94 8.47 -21.46 -1.53
CA ASP A 94 8.41 -22.91 -1.43
C ASP A 94 7.39 -23.49 -2.41
N THR A 95 7.69 -24.65 -2.97
CA THR A 95 6.78 -25.37 -3.86
C THR A 95 5.67 -26.03 -3.04
N ILE A 96 4.41 -25.68 -3.33
CA ILE A 96 3.24 -26.34 -2.74
C ILE A 96 2.68 -27.38 -3.69
N ASN A 97 2.27 -28.52 -3.13
CA ASN A 97 1.72 -29.64 -3.88
C ASN A 97 0.24 -29.80 -3.56
N ASP A 98 -0.62 -29.74 -4.59
CA ASP A 98 -2.04 -30.07 -4.48
C ASP A 98 -2.43 -31.07 -5.56
N ARG A 99 -2.89 -32.26 -5.16
CA ARG A 99 -3.41 -33.30 -6.06
C ARG A 99 -2.52 -33.57 -7.31
N LYS A 100 -1.21 -33.71 -7.12
CA LYS A 100 -0.16 -33.89 -8.15
C LYS A 100 0.21 -32.65 -8.97
N SER A 101 -0.43 -31.51 -8.73
CA SER A 101 -0.01 -30.22 -9.24
C SER A 101 1.05 -29.62 -8.32
N PHE A 102 2.12 -29.10 -8.90
CA PHE A 102 3.20 -28.39 -8.22
C PHE A 102 3.03 -26.90 -8.51
N PHE A 103 2.98 -26.06 -7.47
CA PHE A 103 2.88 -24.62 -7.63
C PHE A 103 4.04 -23.94 -6.94
N GLN A 104 4.66 -22.98 -7.63
CA GLN A 104 5.72 -22.15 -7.07
C GLN A 104 5.38 -20.68 -7.35
N GLY A 105 5.40 -19.87 -6.28
CA GLY A 105 5.23 -18.43 -6.40
C GLY A 105 6.56 -17.76 -6.73
N HIS A 106 6.57 -16.94 -7.78
CA HIS A 106 7.71 -16.10 -8.15
C HIS A 106 7.37 -14.64 -7.82
N VAL A 107 8.24 -13.94 -7.10
CA VAL A 107 8.04 -12.54 -6.70
C VAL A 107 9.29 -11.72 -7.01
N ALA A 108 9.12 -10.53 -7.59
CA ALA A 108 10.22 -9.60 -7.79
C ALA A 108 9.79 -8.14 -7.54
N CYS A 109 10.71 -7.33 -7.01
CA CYS A 109 10.49 -5.90 -6.81
C CYS A 109 10.80 -5.16 -8.13
N VAL A 110 9.77 -4.59 -8.74
CA VAL A 110 9.85 -3.85 -10.01
C VAL A 110 9.60 -2.36 -9.80
N LYS A 111 10.34 -1.50 -10.50
CA LYS A 111 10.23 -0.03 -10.33
C LYS A 111 9.68 0.67 -11.58
N ASN A 112 9.69 0.00 -12.72
CA ASN A 112 9.21 0.51 -14.00
C ASN A 112 8.66 -0.65 -14.86
N SER A 113 7.99 -0.32 -15.98
CA SER A 113 7.40 -1.30 -16.89
C SER A 113 8.43 -2.15 -17.64
N GLU A 114 9.64 -1.63 -17.88
CA GLU A 114 10.73 -2.37 -18.52
C GLU A 114 11.25 -3.51 -17.62
N ASP A 115 11.28 -3.29 -16.30
CA ASP A 115 11.62 -4.31 -15.31
C ASP A 115 10.60 -5.45 -15.33
N VAL A 116 9.30 -5.13 -15.48
CA VAL A 116 8.23 -6.13 -15.60
C VAL A 116 8.42 -6.96 -16.86
N GLN A 117 8.72 -6.33 -17.99
CA GLN A 117 8.95 -7.04 -19.25
C GLN A 117 10.16 -7.98 -19.17
N LYS A 118 11.24 -7.55 -18.51
CA LYS A 118 12.42 -8.39 -18.25
C LYS A 118 12.09 -9.54 -17.31
N TYR A 119 11.38 -9.28 -16.22
CA TYR A 119 10.96 -10.30 -15.26
C TYR A 119 10.11 -11.40 -15.92
N VAL A 120 9.11 -11.01 -16.70
CA VAL A 120 8.24 -11.95 -17.41
C VAL A 120 9.03 -12.74 -18.45
N GLY A 121 9.95 -12.10 -19.18
CA GLY A 121 10.83 -12.80 -20.12
C GLY A 121 11.74 -13.83 -19.44
N ASP A 122 12.31 -13.49 -18.28
CA ASP A 122 13.18 -14.37 -17.52
C ASP A 122 12.40 -15.55 -16.93
N CYS A 123 11.27 -15.30 -16.25
CA CYS A 123 10.40 -16.35 -15.70
C CYS A 123 9.86 -17.32 -16.75
N LEU A 124 9.63 -16.87 -17.99
CA LEU A 124 9.13 -17.72 -19.08
C LEU A 124 10.24 -18.42 -19.86
N SER A 125 11.50 -18.05 -19.66
CA SER A 125 12.65 -18.67 -20.34
C SER A 125 13.29 -19.80 -19.53
N VAL A 126 12.82 -20.05 -18.30
CA VAL A 126 13.32 -21.12 -17.42
C VAL A 126 12.53 -22.43 -17.54
N ASP A 127 11.54 -22.50 -18.44
CA ASP A 127 10.78 -23.70 -18.79
C ASP A 127 11.25 -24.35 -20.10
#